data_AF-I1MM13-F1
#
_entry.id   AF-I1MM13-F1
#
_cell.length_a   1.000
_cell.length_b   1.000
_cell.length_c   1.000
_cell.angle_alpha   90.00
_cell.angle_beta   90.00
_cell.angle_gamma   90.00
#
_symmetry.space_group_name_H-M   'P 1'
#
loop_
_entity.id
_entity.type
_entity.pdbx_description
1 polymer ?
#
loop_
_entity_poly.entity_id
_entity_poly.type
_entity_poly.pdbx_seq_one_letter_code
_entity_poly.pdbx_strand_id
1 'polypeptide(L)'
;MNTKGAQYVCINAYPFLVFPVSYWIKRQIFRICIMVLLVGIALLLGLFLAVLLFNPRHRKSGHKGKAQASLNDNKASKSYSKTEISLHNKRTDCWIIIKNKVYDVTSYVEEHPGGDAILAHAGDDSTEGFFGPQHATRVFDMIEDFCIGDLEQ
;
A
#
# COMPACT_ATOMS: atom_id res chain seq x y z
N MET A 1 -30.96 -77.91 -34.38
CA MET A 1 -30.60 -78.04 -32.95
C MET A 1 -29.65 -76.90 -32.59
N ASN A 2 -29.95 -76.21 -31.47
CA ASN A 2 -29.10 -75.29 -30.68
C ASN A 2 -28.37 -74.14 -31.39
N THR A 3 -28.77 -72.88 -31.27
CA THR A 3 -29.03 -71.96 -30.12
C THR A 3 -27.78 -71.23 -29.58
N LYS A 4 -27.97 -69.90 -29.45
CA LYS A 4 -27.30 -68.90 -28.58
C LYS A 4 -25.94 -68.38 -29.08
N GLY A 5 -25.70 -67.07 -29.19
CA GLY A 5 -26.45 -65.88 -28.84
C GLY A 5 -25.48 -64.72 -28.80
N ALA A 6 -25.59 -63.76 -29.72
CA ALA A 6 -24.90 -62.48 -29.61
C ALA A 6 -25.94 -61.45 -29.17
N GLN A 7 -25.83 -61.06 -27.91
CA GLN A 7 -26.74 -60.19 -27.20
C GLN A 7 -26.58 -58.76 -27.73
N TYR A 8 -27.59 -58.28 -28.46
CA TYR A 8 -27.70 -56.87 -28.82
C TYR A 8 -27.97 -56.06 -27.55
N VAL A 9 -26.99 -55.27 -27.12
CA VAL A 9 -27.22 -54.24 -26.10
C VAL A 9 -27.64 -52.97 -26.83
N CYS A 10 -28.96 -52.76 -26.88
CA CYS A 10 -29.52 -51.48 -27.29
C CYS A 10 -29.27 -50.46 -26.17
N ILE A 11 -28.26 -49.60 -26.34
CA ILE A 11 -28.08 -48.42 -25.47
C ILE A 11 -28.54 -47.18 -26.23
N ASN A 12 -29.75 -46.78 -25.88
CA ASN A 12 -30.36 -45.45 -25.96
C ASN A 12 -29.57 -44.31 -26.65
N ALA A 13 -30.13 -43.87 -27.78
CA ALA A 13 -30.65 -42.51 -27.99
C ALA A 13 -29.88 -41.33 -27.38
N TYR A 14 -28.78 -40.91 -28.01
CA TYR A 14 -28.45 -39.49 -28.14
C TYR A 14 -27.79 -39.25 -29.52
N PRO A 15 -28.29 -38.33 -30.37
CA PRO A 15 -27.61 -37.97 -31.60
C PRO A 15 -26.49 -36.97 -31.27
N PHE A 16 -25.45 -37.44 -30.57
CA PHE A 16 -24.22 -36.65 -30.44
C PHE A 16 -23.42 -36.83 -31.72
N LEU A 17 -23.45 -35.78 -32.54
CA LEU A 17 -22.60 -35.55 -33.71
C LEU A 17 -21.22 -36.21 -33.54
N VAL A 18 -20.92 -37.17 -34.42
CA VAL A 18 -19.60 -37.79 -34.57
C VAL A 18 -18.69 -36.76 -35.22
N PHE A 19 -18.15 -35.84 -34.43
CA PHE A 19 -17.08 -34.95 -34.89
C PHE A 19 -15.76 -35.73 -34.96
N PRO A 20 -14.93 -35.53 -36.00
CA PRO A 20 -13.68 -36.27 -36.17
C PRO A 20 -12.76 -36.07 -34.95
N VAL A 21 -12.01 -37.13 -34.57
CA VAL A 21 -11.10 -37.15 -33.40
C VAL A 21 -10.13 -35.95 -33.40
N SER A 22 -9.75 -35.46 -34.58
CA SER A 22 -8.93 -34.26 -34.77
C SER A 22 -9.57 -32.97 -34.22
N TYR A 23 -10.90 -32.84 -34.27
CA TYR A 23 -11.64 -31.72 -33.71
C TYR A 23 -11.67 -31.78 -32.18
N TRP A 24 -11.81 -32.98 -31.62
CA TRP A 24 -11.73 -33.19 -30.17
C TRP A 24 -10.34 -32.87 -29.63
N ILE A 25 -9.28 -33.29 -30.30
CA ILE A 25 -7.89 -32.98 -29.93
C ILE A 25 -7.62 -31.48 -30.02
N LYS A 26 -8.01 -30.82 -31.13
CA LYS A 26 -7.84 -29.37 -31.28
C LYS A 26 -8.62 -28.57 -30.24
N ARG A 27 -9.85 -28.99 -29.92
CA ARG A 27 -10.68 -28.36 -28.87
C ARG A 27 -10.10 -28.59 -27.47
N GLN A 28 -9.55 -29.77 -27.20
CA GLN A 28 -8.91 -30.08 -25.94
C GLN A 28 -7.61 -29.27 -25.76
N ILE A 29 -6.79 -29.17 -26.81
CA ILE A 29 -5.59 -28.33 -26.81
C ILE A 29 -5.95 -26.86 -26.63
N PHE A 30 -6.96 -26.36 -27.35
CA PHE A 30 -7.42 -24.97 -27.20
C PHE A 30 -7.93 -24.69 -25.78
N ARG A 31 -8.65 -25.63 -25.16
CA ARG A 31 -9.08 -25.52 -23.76
C ARG A 31 -7.91 -25.55 -22.78
N ILE A 32 -6.91 -26.40 -23.02
CA ILE A 32 -5.69 -26.45 -22.20
C ILE A 32 -4.91 -25.13 -22.33
N CYS A 33 -4.76 -24.60 -23.55
CA CYS A 33 -4.10 -23.31 -23.79
C CYS A 33 -4.82 -22.16 -23.08
N ILE A 34 -6.16 -22.12 -23.13
CA ILE A 34 -6.95 -21.12 -22.40
C ILE A 34 -6.76 -21.26 -20.89
N MET A 35 -6.80 -22.49 -20.35
CA MET A 35 -6.59 -22.71 -18.91
C MET A 35 -5.18 -22.28 -18.48
N VAL A 36 -4.14 -22.60 -19.25
CA VAL A 36 -2.75 -22.20 -18.97
C VAL A 36 -2.59 -20.67 -19.04
N LEU A 37 -3.22 -20.03 -20.03
CA LEU A 37 -3.20 -18.56 -20.18
C LEU A 37 -3.92 -17.87 -19.02
N LEU A 38 -5.09 -18.37 -18.59
CA LEU A 38 -5.83 -17.83 -17.45
C LEU A 38 -5.09 -18.00 -16.13
N VAL A 39 -4.45 -19.15 -15.90
CA VAL A 39 -3.61 -19.38 -14.72
C VAL A 39 -2.40 -18.44 -14.73
N GLY A 40 -1.74 -18.26 -15.87
CA GLY A 40 -0.63 -17.31 -16.02
C GLY A 40 -1.05 -15.87 -15.72
N ILE A 41 -2.18 -15.42 -16.26
CA ILE A 41 -2.74 -14.09 -15.98
C ILE A 41 -3.10 -13.95 -14.49
N ALA A 42 -3.71 -14.95 -13.87
CA ALA A 42 -4.04 -14.93 -12.44
C ALA A 42 -2.80 -14.83 -11.55
N LEU A 43 -1.71 -15.53 -11.90
CA LEU A 43 -0.44 -15.44 -11.17
C LEU A 43 0.23 -14.07 -11.35
N LEU A 44 0.19 -13.50 -12.56
CA LEU A 44 0.74 -12.17 -12.83
C LEU A 44 -0.05 -11.06 -12.14
N LEU A 45 -1.39 -11.13 -12.18
CA LEU A 45 -2.26 -10.19 -11.47
C LEU A 45 -2.13 -10.36 -9.95
N GLY A 46 -2.02 -11.60 -9.47
CA GLY A 46 -1.79 -11.90 -8.07
C GLY A 46 -0.44 -11.35 -7.57
N LEU A 47 0.62 -11.51 -8.35
CA LEU A 47 1.94 -10.97 -8.03
C LEU A 47 1.96 -9.44 -8.12
N PHE A 48 1.28 -8.85 -9.10
CA PHE A 48 1.17 -7.39 -9.23
C PHE A 48 0.36 -6.79 -8.08
N LEU A 49 -0.79 -7.37 -7.71
CA LEU A 49 -1.57 -7.00 -6.53
C LEU A 49 -0.76 -7.21 -5.25
N ALA A 50 0.00 -8.31 -5.16
CA ALA A 50 0.89 -8.54 -4.03
C ALA A 50 1.98 -7.47 -3.96
N VAL A 51 2.59 -7.05 -5.07
CA VAL A 51 3.58 -5.95 -5.10
C VAL A 51 2.95 -4.60 -4.78
N LEU A 52 1.70 -4.35 -5.17
CA LEU A 52 0.97 -3.13 -4.81
C LEU A 52 0.56 -3.11 -3.33
N LEU A 53 0.21 -4.25 -2.75
CA LEU A 53 -0.10 -4.40 -1.33
C LEU A 53 1.17 -4.54 -0.46
N PHE A 54 2.25 -5.03 -1.05
CA PHE A 54 3.60 -5.15 -0.51
C PHE A 54 4.48 -4.04 -1.06
N ASN A 55 3.90 -2.85 -1.31
CA ASN A 55 4.64 -1.63 -1.10
C ASN A 55 4.82 -1.57 0.42
N PRO A 56 6.01 -1.86 0.97
CA PRO A 56 6.19 -1.68 2.37
C PRO A 56 6.14 -0.16 2.55
N ARG A 57 4.98 0.36 2.97
CA ARG A 57 5.05 1.42 3.97
C ARG A 57 6.00 0.83 4.99
N HIS A 58 7.18 1.41 5.06
CA HIS A 58 8.23 1.04 5.98
C HIS A 58 7.67 1.31 7.38
N ARG A 59 6.76 0.44 7.82
CA ARG A 59 6.13 0.44 9.12
C ARG A 59 7.21 -0.19 9.96
N LYS A 60 8.11 0.65 10.49
CA LYS A 60 8.97 0.23 11.60
C LYS A 60 8.05 -0.49 12.57
N SER A 61 8.28 -1.79 12.70
CA SER A 61 7.57 -2.64 13.63
C SER A 61 7.86 -2.09 15.02
N GLY A 62 6.93 -1.27 15.52
CA GLY A 62 6.82 -0.95 16.93
C GLY A 62 6.36 -2.21 17.65
N HIS A 63 7.30 -3.10 17.94
CA HIS A 63 7.13 -4.12 18.96
C HIS A 63 7.98 -3.73 20.17
N LYS A 64 7.29 -3.22 21.18
CA LYS A 64 7.83 -2.97 22.51
C LYS A 64 8.43 -4.25 23.08
N GLY A 65 9.68 -4.14 23.52
CA GLY A 65 10.24 -5.05 24.50
C GLY A 65 11.74 -5.23 24.35
N LYS A 66 12.54 -4.23 24.74
CA LYS A 66 13.71 -4.42 25.61
C LYS A 66 14.07 -3.09 26.28
N ALA A 67 14.18 -3.14 27.61
CA ALA A 67 15.01 -2.20 28.34
C ALA A 67 16.44 -2.29 27.77
N GLN A 68 16.92 -1.21 27.18
CA GLN A 68 18.33 -0.83 27.21
C GLN A 68 18.42 0.68 27.15
N ALA A 69 18.93 1.22 28.26
CA ALA A 69 19.51 2.53 28.34
C ALA A 69 20.64 2.69 27.31
N SER A 70 20.89 3.95 26.96
CA SER A 70 22.11 4.45 26.31
C SER A 70 22.33 4.01 24.87
N LEU A 71 21.99 4.90 23.93
CA LEU A 71 23.01 5.50 23.08
C LEU A 71 22.65 6.98 22.86
N ASN A 72 23.55 7.85 23.34
CA ASN A 72 23.69 9.20 22.82
C ASN A 72 23.85 9.13 21.30
N ASP A 73 22.86 9.62 20.57
CA ASP A 73 23.20 10.36 19.36
C ASP A 73 23.24 11.82 19.75
N ASN A 74 24.45 12.37 19.72
CA ASN A 74 24.73 13.79 19.77
C ASN A 74 24.21 14.43 18.46
N LYS A 75 22.90 14.31 18.20
CA LYS A 75 22.19 15.15 17.26
C LYS A 75 22.08 16.47 18.01
N ALA A 76 23.07 17.34 17.87
CA ALA A 76 22.94 18.73 18.26
C ALA A 76 21.58 19.18 17.69
N SER A 77 20.58 19.35 18.56
CA SER A 77 19.24 19.72 18.16
C SER A 77 19.39 21.06 17.47
N LYS A 78 19.27 21.05 16.14
CA LYS A 78 19.35 22.29 15.38
C LYS A 78 18.22 23.18 15.86
N SER A 79 18.57 24.40 16.26
CA SER A 79 17.60 25.43 16.57
C SER A 79 17.35 26.24 15.32
N TYR A 80 16.08 26.55 15.06
CA TYR A 80 15.67 27.38 13.93
C TYR A 80 14.93 28.61 14.45
N SER A 81 15.21 29.77 13.87
CA SER A 81 14.52 31.01 14.22
C SER A 81 13.13 31.05 13.58
N LYS A 82 12.16 31.74 14.22
CA LYS A 82 10.83 31.93 13.63
C LYS A 82 10.90 32.61 12.25
N THR A 83 11.87 33.50 12.06
CA THR A 83 12.11 34.18 10.79
C THR A 83 12.63 33.27 9.69
N GLU A 84 13.40 32.24 10.03
CA GLU A 84 13.85 31.23 9.06
C GLU A 84 12.68 30.33 8.68
N ILE A 85 11.94 29.84 9.66
CA ILE A 85 10.81 28.93 9.46
C ILE A 85 9.73 29.57 8.57
N SER A 86 9.48 30.87 8.71
CA SER A 86 8.47 31.57 7.91
C SER A 86 8.80 31.68 6.41
N LEU A 87 10.05 31.43 6.01
CA LEU A 87 10.44 31.33 4.60
C LEU A 87 9.96 30.02 3.95
N HIS A 88 9.73 28.99 4.76
CA HIS A 88 9.32 27.64 4.34
C HIS A 88 7.79 27.51 4.34
N ASN A 89 7.13 28.32 3.52
CA ASN A 89 5.66 28.45 3.47
C ASN A 89 5.03 27.95 2.15
N LYS A 90 5.76 27.15 1.36
CA LYS A 90 5.33 26.70 0.03
C LYS A 90 4.95 25.23 0.05
N ARG A 91 4.11 24.81 -0.90
CA ARG A 91 3.76 23.38 -1.08
C ARG A 91 4.98 22.48 -1.27
N THR A 92 6.02 22.98 -1.94
CA THR A 92 7.27 22.25 -2.20
C THR A 92 8.34 22.46 -1.13
N ASP A 93 8.03 23.24 -0.08
CA ASP A 93 8.95 23.62 0.99
C ASP A 93 8.12 24.14 2.18
N CYS A 94 7.62 23.22 2.99
CA CYS A 94 6.60 23.48 4.02
C CYS A 94 7.11 23.02 5.39
N TRP A 95 7.43 23.98 6.24
CA TRP A 95 7.77 23.72 7.64
C TRP A 95 6.67 24.20 8.56
N ILE A 96 6.47 23.48 9.66
CA ILE A 96 5.48 23.85 10.67
C ILE A 96 6.08 23.75 12.07
N ILE A 97 5.55 24.57 12.98
CA ILE A 97 5.92 24.53 14.39
C ILE A 97 4.81 23.82 15.16
N ILE A 98 5.18 22.85 15.99
CA ILE A 98 4.26 22.18 16.92
C ILE A 98 4.94 22.07 18.27
N LYS A 99 4.37 22.66 19.32
CA LYS A 99 4.92 22.62 20.70
C LYS A 99 6.42 22.96 20.75
N ASN A 100 6.82 24.07 20.13
CA ASN A 100 8.20 24.56 20.07
C ASN A 100 9.19 23.62 19.34
N LYS A 101 8.69 22.66 18.56
CA LYS A 101 9.49 21.82 17.68
C LYS A 101 9.20 22.16 16.23
N VAL A 102 10.22 22.01 15.39
CA VAL A 102 10.15 22.34 13.97
C VAL A 102 10.12 21.06 13.16
N TYR A 103 9.15 20.97 12.26
CA TYR A 103 8.89 19.80 11.44
C TYR A 103 8.90 20.16 9.97
N ASP A 104 9.63 19.39 9.18
CA ASP A 104 9.58 19.48 7.72
C ASP A 104 8.53 18.50 7.19
N VAL A 105 7.38 19.02 6.78
CA VAL A 105 6.26 18.23 6.27
C VAL A 105 6.17 18.26 4.75
N THR A 106 7.19 18.78 4.06
CA THR A 106 7.20 18.96 2.60
C THR A 106 6.82 17.70 1.84
N SER A 107 7.39 16.55 2.21
CA SER A 107 7.11 15.28 1.55
C SER A 107 5.72 14.72 1.86
N TYR A 108 5.03 15.24 2.89
CA TYR A 108 3.74 14.76 3.35
C TYR A 108 2.56 15.63 2.89
N VAL A 109 2.81 16.84 2.39
CA VAL A 109 1.75 17.79 1.97
C VAL A 109 0.74 17.14 1.01
N GLU A 110 1.21 16.38 0.01
CA GLU A 110 0.34 15.70 -0.96
C GLU A 110 -0.38 14.45 -0.41
N GLU A 111 0.17 13.83 0.64
CA GLU A 111 -0.42 12.67 1.30
C GLU A 111 -1.39 13.06 2.42
N HIS A 112 -1.48 14.34 2.76
CA HIS A 112 -2.27 14.82 3.88
C HIS A 112 -3.77 14.61 3.62
N PRO A 113 -4.48 13.81 4.45
CA PRO A 113 -5.91 13.53 4.24
C PRO A 113 -6.82 14.78 4.34
N GLY A 114 -6.36 15.84 5.01
CA GLY A 114 -7.04 17.13 5.06
C GLY A 114 -6.74 18.05 3.87
N GLY A 115 -5.98 17.57 2.87
CA GLY A 115 -5.57 18.33 1.70
C GLY A 115 -4.82 19.60 2.08
N ASP A 116 -5.19 20.71 1.44
CA ASP A 116 -4.54 22.02 1.56
C ASP A 116 -4.65 22.65 2.95
N ALA A 117 -5.42 22.06 3.87
CA ALA A 117 -5.51 22.53 5.26
C ALA A 117 -4.14 22.54 5.97
N ILE A 118 -3.19 21.68 5.56
CA ILE A 118 -1.82 21.70 6.09
C ILE A 118 -1.06 22.99 5.74
N LEU A 119 -1.43 23.65 4.63
CA LEU A 119 -0.77 24.87 4.17
C LEU A 119 -1.27 26.14 4.87
N ALA A 120 -2.39 26.06 5.61
CA ALA A 120 -2.99 27.21 6.28
C ALA A 120 -2.03 27.88 7.29
N HIS A 121 -1.12 27.10 7.86
CA HIS A 121 -0.13 27.52 8.85
C HIS A 121 1.30 27.13 8.43
N ALA A 122 1.55 27.00 7.12
CA ALA A 122 2.90 26.76 6.60
C ALA A 122 3.81 27.94 6.96
N GLY A 123 4.97 27.63 7.56
CA GLY A 123 5.91 28.60 8.07
C GLY A 123 5.54 29.24 9.42
N ASP A 124 4.53 28.72 10.13
CA ASP A 124 4.11 29.24 11.44
C ASP A 124 3.70 28.12 12.42
N ASP A 125 3.23 28.53 13.60
CA ASP A 125 2.70 27.64 14.62
C ASP A 125 1.37 27.00 14.20
N SER A 126 1.43 25.68 14.03
CA SER A 126 0.30 24.82 13.69
C SER A 126 -0.19 24.02 14.88
N THR A 127 0.25 24.32 16.11
CA THR A 127 -0.06 23.53 17.32
C THR A 127 -1.58 23.37 17.50
N GLU A 128 -2.35 24.46 17.44
CA GLU A 128 -3.80 24.39 17.63
C GLU A 128 -4.49 23.56 16.53
N GLY A 129 -4.11 23.78 15.26
CA GLY A 129 -4.63 23.01 14.12
C GLY A 129 -4.21 21.54 14.16
N PHE A 130 -3.07 21.22 14.73
CA PHE A 130 -2.59 19.85 14.85
C PHE A 130 -3.26 19.08 16.00
N PHE A 131 -3.49 19.73 17.15
CA PHE A 131 -4.19 19.11 18.30
C PHE A 131 -5.72 19.18 18.22
N GLY A 132 -6.29 19.67 17.12
CA GLY A 132 -7.73 19.69 16.88
C GLY A 132 -8.37 18.30 16.75
N PRO A 133 -9.71 18.21 16.83
CA PRO A 133 -10.47 16.96 16.81
C PRO A 133 -10.32 16.13 15.51
N GLN A 134 -9.76 16.73 14.45
CA GLN A 134 -9.48 16.09 13.17
C GLN A 134 -8.36 15.04 13.23
N HIS A 135 -7.45 15.09 14.20
CA HIS A 135 -6.32 14.17 14.29
C HIS A 135 -6.51 13.12 15.40
N ALA A 136 -6.39 11.84 15.04
CA ALA A 136 -6.36 10.75 16.01
C ALA A 136 -5.02 10.70 16.74
N THR A 137 -4.98 10.15 17.97
CA THR A 137 -3.78 10.09 18.81
C THR A 137 -2.57 9.45 18.12
N ARG A 138 -2.80 8.46 17.25
CA ARG A 138 -1.75 7.79 16.47
C ARG A 138 -0.98 8.70 15.50
N VAL A 139 -1.51 9.89 15.18
CA VAL A 139 -0.84 10.86 14.29
C VAL A 139 0.34 11.51 15.01
N PHE A 140 0.28 11.62 16.34
CA PHE A 140 1.35 12.17 17.16
C PHE A 140 2.63 11.33 17.11
N ASP A 141 2.51 10.01 16.96
CA ASP A 141 3.68 9.13 16.82
C ASP A 141 4.32 9.26 15.42
N MET A 142 3.53 9.57 14.39
CA MET A 142 4.02 9.67 13.01
C MET A 142 4.74 10.99 12.74
N ILE A 143 4.36 12.08 13.41
CA ILE A 143 4.97 13.38 13.16
C ILE A 143 6.41 13.48 13.65
N GLU A 144 6.81 12.63 14.61
CA GLU A 144 8.17 12.59 15.14
C GLU A 144 9.22 12.29 14.05
N ASP A 145 8.86 11.51 13.02
CA ASP A 145 9.74 11.19 11.90
C ASP A 145 10.09 12.43 11.04
N PHE A 146 9.27 13.49 11.10
CA PHE A 146 9.48 14.75 10.37
C PHE A 146 10.20 15.82 11.20
N CYS A 147 10.60 15.52 12.44
CA CYS A 147 11.23 16.49 13.33
C CYS A 147 12.66 16.82 12.88
N ILE A 148 12.89 18.09 12.53
CA ILE A 148 14.20 18.59 12.10
C ILE A 148 14.96 19.32 13.21
N GLY A 149 14.27 19.79 14.26
CA GLY A 149 14.89 20.54 15.35
C GLY A 149 13.91 21.21 16.29
N ASP A 150 14.42 22.15 17.09
CA ASP A 150 13.66 22.93 18.07
C ASP A 150 13.55 24.40 17.63
N LEU A 151 12.51 25.09 18.08
CA LEU A 151 12.34 26.52 17.87
C LEU A 151 13.29 27.29 18.80
N GLU A 152 14.05 28.23 18.23
CA GLU A 152 14.87 29.17 19.01
C GLU A 152 13.95 30.13 19.80
N GLN A 153 14.21 30.27 21.11
CA GLN A 153 13.43 31.11 22.03
C GLN A 153 13.96 32.54 22.12
#